data_AF-A0A954IC74-F1
#
_entry.id   AF-A0A954IC74-F1
#
_cell.length_a   1.000
_cell.length_b   1.000
_cell.length_c   1.000
_cell.angle_alpha   90.00
_cell.angle_beta   90.00
_cell.angle_gamma   90.00
#
_symmetry.space_group_name_H-M   'P 1'
#
loop_
_entity.id
_entity.type
_entity.pdbx_description
1 polymer ?
#
loop_
_entity_poly.entity_id
_entity_poly.type
_entity_poly.pdbx_seq_one_letter_code
_entity_poly.pdbx_strand_id
1 'polypeptide(L)'
;SCSEGIALAAFPDIDPWPMRIMQIQICIVYLRTVFWKLRGRMWWNGTAAWYPLWVDAYVRFRPPRRLLSKFWVRTATWGTLVVEMMLGSLIWIRELRYPVLISGISLHLLFDIIMNLQFFSWIMICGLLLFVFPDDMQQFLQAVVSAAVSGWDEGSG
;
A
#
# COMPACT_ATOMS: atom_id res chain seq x y z
N SER A 1 -35.84 21.22 27.69
CA SER A 1 -34.70 20.93 28.59
C SER A 1 -33.88 19.71 28.19
N CYS A 2 -33.95 19.25 26.93
CA CYS A 2 -33.11 18.16 26.43
C CYS A 2 -32.93 18.34 24.91
N SER A 3 -32.23 19.41 24.53
CA SER A 3 -31.86 19.71 23.13
C SER A 3 -30.41 20.17 23.05
N GLU A 4 -29.58 19.82 24.03
CA GLU A 4 -28.13 19.87 23.89
C GLU A 4 -27.74 18.65 23.05
N GLY A 5 -27.94 18.81 21.74
CA GLY A 5 -27.47 17.90 20.73
C GLY A 5 -26.00 17.61 20.98
N ILE A 6 -25.65 16.34 20.79
CA ILE A 6 -24.31 15.77 20.84
C ILE A 6 -23.37 16.72 20.08
N ALA A 7 -22.74 17.65 20.80
CA ALA A 7 -21.62 18.40 20.30
C ALA A 7 -20.54 17.35 20.13
N LEU A 8 -20.42 16.82 18.91
CA LEU A 8 -19.30 15.98 18.48
C LEU A 8 -18.07 16.76 18.91
N ALA A 9 -17.47 16.33 20.02
CA ALA A 9 -16.38 17.02 20.68
C ALA A 9 -15.37 17.37 19.59
N ALA A 10 -15.17 18.67 19.35
CA ALA A 10 -14.25 19.15 18.34
C ALA A 10 -12.89 18.52 18.65
N PHE A 11 -12.53 17.48 17.90
CA PHE A 11 -11.24 16.83 18.06
C PHE A 11 -10.20 17.92 17.82
N PRO A 12 -9.24 18.12 18.73
CA PRO A 12 -8.22 19.13 18.56
C PRO A 12 -7.52 18.89 17.22
N ASP A 13 -7.25 19.96 16.46
CA ASP A 13 -6.49 19.88 15.22
C ASP A 13 -5.13 19.23 15.52
N ILE A 14 -5.01 17.94 15.20
CA ILE A 14 -3.76 17.21 15.37
C ILE A 14 -2.82 17.68 14.27
N ASP A 15 -1.65 18.20 14.65
CA ASP A 15 -0.63 18.61 13.70
C ASP A 15 -0.32 17.49 12.70
N PRO A 16 -0.23 17.77 11.39
CA PRO A 16 0.00 16.74 10.38
C PRO A 16 1.42 16.16 10.41
N TRP A 17 2.31 16.69 11.25
CA TRP A 17 3.73 16.37 11.24
C TRP A 17 4.04 14.89 11.53
N PRO A 18 3.46 14.21 12.53
CA PRO A 18 3.70 12.79 12.78
C PRO A 18 3.35 11.92 11.57
N MET A 19 2.24 12.26 10.89
CA MET A 19 1.81 11.59 9.67
C MET A 19 2.84 11.74 8.54
N ARG A 20 3.37 12.96 8.35
CA ARG A 20 4.41 13.23 7.35
C ARG A 20 5.71 12.48 7.65
N ILE A 21 6.09 12.37 8.92
CA ILE A 21 7.27 11.59 9.33
C ILE A 21 7.09 10.12 8.95
N MET A 22 5.92 9.54 9.24
CA MET A 22 5.63 8.14 8.89
C MET A 22 5.66 7.92 7.37
N GLN A 23 5.09 8.84 6.58
CA GLN A 23 5.17 8.80 5.12
C GLN A 23 6.63 8.82 4.63
N ILE A 24 7.46 9.72 5.17
CA ILE A 24 8.90 9.79 4.81
C ILE A 24 9.62 8.50 5.19
N GLN A 25 9.35 7.93 6.36
CA GLN A 25 9.94 6.64 6.78
C GLN A 25 9.61 5.52 5.80
N ILE A 26 8.36 5.42 5.35
CA ILE A 26 7.96 4.43 4.34
C ILE A 26 8.69 4.66 3.01
N CYS A 27 8.81 5.91 2.55
CA CYS A 27 9.59 6.23 1.34
C CYS A 27 11.07 5.80 1.49
N ILE A 28 11.69 6.05 2.64
CA ILE A 28 13.08 5.64 2.91
C ILE A 28 13.22 4.12 2.88
N VAL A 29 12.26 3.38 3.43
CA VAL A 29 12.26 1.91 3.38
C VAL A 29 12.27 1.42 1.94
N TYR A 30 11.38 1.91 1.08
CA TYR A 30 11.34 1.52 -0.34
C TYR A 30 12.60 1.94 -1.13
N LEU A 31 13.11 3.15 -0.93
CA LEU A 31 14.33 3.58 -1.61
C LEU A 31 15.55 2.75 -1.17
N ARG A 32 15.62 2.43 0.13
CA ARG A 32 16.68 1.58 0.68
C ARG A 32 16.59 0.16 0.13
N THR A 33 15.40 -0.43 0.02
CA THR A 33 15.25 -1.78 -0.54
C THR A 33 15.71 -1.82 -2.00
N VAL A 34 15.31 -0.86 -2.83
CA VAL A 34 15.75 -0.75 -4.23
C VAL A 34 17.26 -0.60 -4.33
N PHE A 35 17.87 0.28 -3.51
CA PHE A 35 19.31 0.48 -3.50
C PHE A 35 20.08 -0.81 -3.17
N TRP A 36 19.62 -1.56 -2.16
CA TRP A 36 20.22 -2.85 -1.80
C TRP A 36 20.03 -3.90 -2.89
N LYS A 37 18.86 -3.96 -3.51
CA LYS A 37 18.57 -4.89 -4.60
C LYS A 37 19.42 -4.61 -5.85
N LEU A 38 19.61 -3.34 -6.21
CA LEU A 38 20.47 -2.93 -7.34
C LEU A 38 21.94 -3.31 -7.18
N ARG A 39 22.43 -3.51 -5.95
CA ARG A 39 23.81 -3.99 -5.71
C ARG A 39 23.97 -5.49 -5.95
N GLY A 40 22.88 -6.25 -5.97
CA GLY A 40 22.91 -7.71 -6.16
C GLY A 40 22.93 -8.11 -7.63
N ARG A 41 23.90 -8.93 -8.05
CA ARG A 41 23.98 -9.46 -9.43
C ARG A 41 22.73 -10.24 -9.87
N MET A 42 22.00 -10.85 -8.94
CA MET A 42 20.76 -11.60 -9.22
C MET A 42 19.62 -10.72 -9.76
N TRP A 43 19.57 -9.46 -9.33
CA TRP A 43 18.56 -8.49 -9.78
C TRP A 43 18.86 -8.01 -11.20
N TRP A 44 20.14 -7.75 -11.50
CA TRP A 44 20.60 -7.46 -12.86
C TRP A 44 20.33 -8.60 -13.83
N ASN A 45 20.59 -9.83 -13.41
CA ASN A 45 20.34 -11.02 -14.23
C ASN A 45 18.85 -11.37 -14.38
N GLY A 46 17.97 -10.71 -13.61
CA GLY A 46 16.52 -10.94 -13.62
C GLY A 46 16.11 -12.31 -13.08
N THR A 47 16.93 -12.90 -12.20
CA THR A 47 16.68 -14.22 -11.60
C THR A 47 16.26 -14.15 -10.13
N ALA A 48 16.19 -12.95 -9.54
CA ALA A 48 15.91 -12.78 -8.11
C ALA A 48 14.56 -13.37 -7.69
N ALA A 49 13.51 -13.27 -8.51
CA ALA A 49 12.20 -13.86 -8.21
C ALA A 49 12.17 -15.40 -8.27
N TRP A 50 13.18 -16.04 -8.84
CA TRP A 50 13.24 -17.51 -8.96
C TRP A 50 13.64 -18.17 -7.65
N TYR A 51 14.66 -17.66 -6.96
CA TYR A 51 15.27 -18.30 -5.80
C TYR A 51 14.31 -18.53 -4.62
N PRO A 52 13.46 -17.57 -4.24
CA PRO A 52 12.58 -17.74 -3.08
C PRO A 52 11.57 -18.88 -3.26
N LEU A 53 11.24 -19.25 -4.50
CA LEU A 53 10.30 -20.33 -4.81
C LEU A 53 10.87 -21.73 -4.53
N TRP A 54 12.19 -21.85 -4.34
CA TRP A 54 12.88 -23.11 -4.07
C TRP A 54 13.22 -23.31 -2.59
N VAL A 55 12.90 -22.33 -1.74
CA VAL A 55 13.10 -22.43 -0.30
C VAL A 55 11.75 -22.68 0.34
N ASP A 56 11.52 -23.91 0.81
CA ASP A 56 10.23 -24.33 1.37
C ASP A 56 9.78 -23.49 2.57
N ALA A 57 10.73 -22.92 3.33
CA ALA A 57 10.44 -22.02 4.44
C ALA A 57 9.80 -20.69 4.00
N TYR A 58 10.05 -20.25 2.76
CA TYR A 58 9.59 -18.95 2.26
C TYR A 58 8.44 -19.04 1.27
N VAL A 59 8.10 -20.22 0.77
CA VAL A 59 7.03 -20.39 -0.23
C VAL A 59 5.73 -20.81 0.44
N ARG A 60 4.63 -20.13 0.11
CA ARG A 60 3.27 -20.48 0.56
C ARG A 60 2.51 -21.20 -0.52
N PHE A 61 2.48 -20.62 -1.71
CA PHE A 61 1.85 -21.19 -2.90
C PHE A 61 2.81 -21.15 -4.09
N ARG A 62 3.10 -22.32 -4.67
CA ARG A 62 3.98 -22.41 -5.84
C ARG A 62 3.17 -22.11 -7.11
N PRO A 63 3.55 -21.09 -7.91
CA PRO A 63 2.84 -20.78 -9.14
C PRO A 63 2.97 -21.92 -10.17
N PRO A 64 2.00 -22.06 -11.08
CA PRO A 64 2.05 -23.08 -12.12
C PRO A 64 3.25 -22.90 -13.06
N ARG A 65 3.75 -24.02 -13.60
CA ARG A 65 4.96 -24.08 -14.45
C ARG A 65 4.98 -23.09 -15.63
N ARG A 66 3.82 -22.66 -16.14
CA ARG A 66 3.72 -21.64 -17.20
C ARG A 66 4.22 -20.27 -16.76
N LEU A 67 3.97 -19.88 -15.51
CA LEU A 67 4.41 -18.60 -14.93
C LEU A 67 5.86 -18.64 -14.46
N LEU A 68 6.46 -19.83 -14.38
CA LEU A 68 7.87 -20.08 -14.04
C LEU A 68 8.81 -20.00 -15.26
N SER A 69 8.31 -19.53 -16.42
CA SER A 69 9.18 -19.33 -17.59
C SER A 69 10.20 -18.20 -17.35
N LYS A 70 11.36 -18.26 -18.03
CA LYS A 70 12.41 -17.23 -17.92
C LYS A 70 11.89 -15.81 -18.18
N PHE A 71 10.94 -15.66 -19.10
CA PHE A 71 10.34 -14.37 -19.43
C PHE A 71 9.55 -13.81 -18.23
N TRP A 72 8.59 -14.58 -17.71
CA TRP A 72 7.75 -14.16 -16.58
C TRP A 72 8.56 -13.86 -15.31
N VAL A 73 9.57 -14.67 -15.00
CA VAL A 73 10.46 -14.47 -13.84
C VAL A 73 11.27 -13.18 -13.95
N ARG A 74 11.78 -12.86 -15.15
CA ARG A 74 12.50 -11.60 -15.40
C ARG A 74 11.58 -10.40 -15.27
N THR A 75 10.39 -10.47 -15.87
CA THR A 75 9.37 -9.42 -15.77
C THR A 75 8.94 -9.20 -14.33
N ALA A 76 8.74 -10.25 -13.54
CA ALA A 76 8.45 -10.13 -12.12
C ALA A 76 9.62 -9.47 -11.37
N THR A 77 10.86 -9.91 -11.62
CA THR A 77 12.05 -9.36 -10.96
C THR A 77 12.20 -7.86 -11.21
N TRP A 78 12.16 -7.42 -12.47
CA TRP A 78 12.31 -6.00 -12.80
C TRP A 78 11.05 -5.20 -12.48
N GLY A 79 9.87 -5.79 -12.62
CA GLY A 79 8.60 -5.16 -12.25
C GLY A 79 8.56 -4.80 -10.77
N THR A 80 9.06 -5.68 -9.89
CA THR A 80 9.13 -5.38 -8.45
C THR A 80 10.05 -4.17 -8.17
N LEU A 81 11.23 -4.10 -8.81
CA LEU A 81 12.13 -2.95 -8.69
C LEU A 81 11.52 -1.64 -9.18
N VAL A 82 10.82 -1.69 -10.31
CA VAL A 82 10.15 -0.51 -10.88
C VAL A 82 9.07 -0.02 -9.92
N VAL A 83 8.19 -0.91 -9.44
CA VAL A 83 7.12 -0.54 -8.51
C VAL A 83 7.69 0.00 -7.19
N GLU A 84 8.70 -0.64 -6.61
CA GLU A 84 9.33 -0.14 -5.38
C GLU A 84 10.01 1.23 -5.58
N MET A 85 10.64 1.45 -6.73
CA MET A 85 11.23 2.75 -7.08
C MET A 85 10.13 3.82 -7.24
N MET A 86 9.02 3.49 -7.90
CA MET A 86 7.88 4.38 -8.06
C MET A 86 7.25 4.74 -6.71
N LEU A 87 7.12 3.77 -5.80
CA LEU A 87 6.61 3.99 -4.44
C LEU A 87 7.51 4.94 -3.63
N GLY A 88 8.83 4.84 -3.78
CA GLY A 88 9.77 5.69 -3.07
C GLY A 88 9.86 7.14 -3.58
N SER A 89 9.67 7.35 -4.89
CA SER A 89 9.90 8.66 -5.54
C SER A 89 8.63 9.31 -6.12
N LEU A 90 7.83 8.56 -6.88
CA LEU A 90 6.67 9.06 -7.63
C LEU A 90 5.43 9.26 -6.77
N ILE A 91 5.38 8.72 -5.54
CA ILE A 91 4.21 8.82 -4.64
C ILE A 91 3.85 10.27 -4.24
N TRP A 92 4.83 11.18 -4.35
CA TRP A 92 4.66 12.61 -4.07
C TRP A 92 3.92 13.35 -5.19
N ILE A 93 3.88 12.79 -6.41
CA ILE A 93 3.19 13.37 -7.56
C ILE A 93 1.70 13.03 -7.44
N ARG A 94 0.84 14.07 -7.36
CA ARG A 94 -0.60 13.92 -7.12
C ARG A 94 -1.29 13.03 -8.16
N GLU A 95 -0.92 13.17 -9.42
CA GLU A 95 -1.52 12.44 -10.56
C GLU A 95 -1.17 10.94 -10.56
N LEU A 96 0.07 10.61 -10.17
CA LEU A 96 0.57 9.23 -10.18
C LEU A 96 0.34 8.50 -8.86
N ARG A 97 -0.16 9.19 -7.83
CA ARG A 97 -0.31 8.62 -6.49
C ARG A 97 -1.19 7.37 -6.46
N TYR A 98 -2.41 7.44 -7.00
CA TYR A 98 -3.33 6.30 -7.00
C TYR A 98 -2.81 5.09 -7.80
N PRO A 99 -2.31 5.22 -9.05
CA PRO A 99 -1.78 4.06 -9.76
C PRO A 99 -0.55 3.46 -9.07
N VAL A 100 0.32 4.31 -8.48
CA VAL A 100 1.49 3.87 -7.71
C VAL A 100 1.06 3.12 -6.43
N LEU A 101 0.04 3.61 -5.72
CA LEU A 101 -0.55 2.92 -4.56
C LEU A 101 -1.14 1.56 -4.93
N ILE A 102 -1.96 1.52 -5.97
CA ILE A 102 -2.62 0.27 -6.42
C ILE A 102 -1.56 -0.75 -6.85
N SER A 103 -0.54 -0.34 -7.60
CA SER A 103 0.55 -1.24 -8.00
C SER A 103 1.34 -1.76 -6.79
N GLY A 104 1.60 -0.91 -5.78
CA GLY A 104 2.25 -1.33 -4.55
C GLY A 104 1.44 -2.32 -3.72
N ILE A 105 0.15 -2.08 -3.52
CA ILE A 105 -0.75 -3.01 -2.82
C ILE A 105 -0.83 -4.33 -3.58
N SER A 106 -1.00 -4.28 -4.90
CA SER A 106 -1.05 -5.48 -5.75
C SER A 106 0.24 -6.30 -5.66
N LEU A 107 1.39 -5.64 -5.59
CA LEU A 107 2.68 -6.29 -5.41
C LEU A 107 2.78 -7.01 -4.06
N HIS A 108 2.36 -6.36 -2.98
CA HIS A 108 2.38 -6.97 -1.64
C HIS A 108 1.39 -8.12 -1.50
N LEU A 109 0.21 -8.02 -2.12
CA LEU A 109 -0.76 -9.12 -2.19
C LEU A 109 -0.20 -10.30 -2.98
N LEU A 110 0.48 -10.04 -4.11
CA LEU A 110 1.15 -11.08 -4.87
C LEU A 110 2.22 -11.80 -4.03
N PHE A 111 2.99 -11.03 -3.25
CA PHE A 111 3.96 -11.61 -2.31
C PHE A 111 3.30 -12.40 -1.19
N ASP A 112 2.20 -11.93 -0.58
CA ASP A 112 1.49 -12.67 0.48
C ASP A 112 0.89 -14.00 0.00
N ILE A 113 0.43 -14.04 -1.26
CA ILE A 113 -0.11 -15.25 -1.89
C ILE A 113 1.01 -16.25 -2.19
N ILE A 114 2.10 -15.80 -2.82
CA ILE A 114 3.17 -16.69 -3.30
C ILE A 114 4.15 -17.04 -2.17
N MET A 115 4.54 -16.05 -1.38
CA MET A 115 5.56 -16.14 -0.35
C MET A 115 4.95 -16.06 1.04
N ASN A 116 5.52 -16.82 1.98
CA ASN A 116 5.12 -16.81 3.38
C ASN A 116 5.86 -15.69 4.12
N LEU A 117 5.60 -14.44 3.73
CA LEU A 117 6.15 -13.23 4.37
C LEU A 117 5.12 -12.67 5.35
N GLN A 118 4.89 -13.39 6.46
CA GLN A 118 3.69 -13.26 7.31
C GLN A 118 3.26 -11.81 7.57
N PHE A 119 4.04 -11.04 8.33
CA PHE A 119 3.61 -9.71 8.77
C PHE A 119 4.11 -8.59 7.87
N PHE A 120 5.12 -8.87 7.04
CA PHE A 120 5.77 -7.84 6.25
C PHE A 120 4.82 -7.23 5.22
N SER A 121 4.15 -8.05 4.42
CA SER A 121 3.24 -7.58 3.37
C SER A 121 2.10 -6.74 3.95
N TRP A 122 1.51 -7.16 5.08
CA TRP A 122 0.43 -6.44 5.75
C TRP A 122 0.87 -5.11 6.34
N ILE A 123 2.02 -5.07 7.01
CA ILE A 123 2.58 -3.81 7.55
C ILE A 123 2.83 -2.82 6.42
N MET A 124 3.37 -3.27 5.28
CA MET A 124 3.62 -2.41 4.14
C MET A 124 2.33 -1.92 3.48
N ILE A 125 1.29 -2.76 3.36
CA ILE A 125 -0.03 -2.33 2.88
C ILE A 125 -0.62 -1.26 3.82
N CYS A 126 -0.59 -1.48 5.13
CA CYS A 126 -1.01 -0.47 6.11
C CYS A 126 -0.20 0.82 5.96
N GLY A 127 1.12 0.72 5.74
CA GLY A 127 2.01 1.83 5.44
C GLY A 127 1.60 2.62 4.19
N LEU A 128 1.17 1.94 3.14
CA LEU A 128 0.67 2.55 1.91
C LEU A 128 -0.67 3.26 2.14
N LEU A 129 -1.53 2.75 3.02
CA LEU A 129 -2.79 3.43 3.36
C LEU A 129 -2.56 4.81 3.97
N LEU A 130 -1.40 5.10 4.59
CA LEU A 130 -1.06 6.45 5.05
C LEU A 130 -0.97 7.47 3.90
N PHE A 131 -0.81 7.04 2.65
CA PHE A 131 -0.74 7.94 1.48
C PHE A 131 -2.10 8.18 0.82
N VAL A 132 -3.11 7.36 1.14
CA VAL A 132 -4.50 7.61 0.75
C VAL A 132 -4.96 8.86 1.51
N PHE A 133 -5.36 9.91 0.78
CA PHE A 133 -5.52 11.26 1.32
C PHE A 133 -6.50 11.30 2.53
N PRO A 134 -6.18 12.06 3.59
CA PRO A 134 -7.15 12.39 4.63
C PRO A 134 -8.34 13.20 4.07
N ASP A 135 -8.15 13.99 3.00
CA ASP A 135 -9.20 14.79 2.37
C ASP A 135 -10.29 13.94 1.68
N ASP A 136 -9.91 12.82 1.05
CA ASP A 136 -10.87 11.88 0.45
C ASP A 136 -11.65 11.14 1.54
N MET A 137 -10.99 10.80 2.64
CA MET A 137 -11.64 10.16 3.79
C MET A 137 -12.63 11.12 4.45
N GLN A 138 -12.28 12.40 4.58
CA GLN A 138 -13.19 13.43 5.09
C GLN A 138 -14.38 13.65 4.16
N GLN A 139 -14.17 13.74 2.84
CA GLN A 139 -15.27 13.85 1.87
C GLN A 139 -16.17 12.61 1.86
N PHE A 140 -15.60 11.41 1.96
CA PHE A 140 -16.36 10.17 2.06
C PHE A 140 -17.16 10.09 3.35
N LEU A 141 -16.54 10.43 4.49
CA LEU A 141 -17.24 10.49 5.78
C LEU A 141 -18.34 11.55 5.77
N GLN A 142 -18.10 12.73 5.19
CA GLN A 142 -19.10 13.77 5.02
C GLN A 142 -20.25 13.29 4.12
N ALA A 143 -19.97 12.53 3.05
CA ALA A 143 -20.99 11.96 2.18
C ALA A 143 -21.81 10.87 2.87
N VAL A 144 -21.19 10.03 3.70
CA VAL A 144 -21.89 8.99 4.47
C VAL A 144 -22.74 9.60 5.58
N VAL A 145 -22.20 10.59 6.30
CA VAL A 145 -22.92 11.30 7.36
C VAL A 145 -24.11 12.06 6.76
N SER A 146 -23.93 12.77 5.64
CA SER A 146 -25.04 13.51 5.01
C SER A 146 -26.15 12.58 4.52
N ALA A 147 -25.81 11.41 3.97
CA ALA A 147 -26.78 10.39 3.57
C ALA A 147 -27.51 9.74 4.77
N ALA A 148 -26.80 9.53 5.88
CA ALA A 148 -27.39 9.00 7.10
C ALA A 148 -28.34 9.99 7.77
N VAL A 149 -27.99 11.29 7.75
CA VAL A 149 -28.83 12.37 8.26
C VAL A 149 -30.09 12.54 7.39
N SER A 150 -29.96 12.54 6.06
CA SER A 150 -31.12 12.68 5.17
C SER A 150 -32.10 11.51 5.30
N GLY A 151 -31.61 10.28 5.51
CA GLY A 151 -32.48 9.12 5.76
C GLY A 151 -33.20 9.14 7.11
N TRP A 152 -32.73 9.92 8.08
CA TRP A 152 -33.37 10.07 9.39
C TRP A 152 -34.52 11.09 9.36
N ASP A 153 -34.37 12.15 8.57
CA ASP A 153 -35.41 13.17 8.36
C ASP A 153 -36.62 12.62 7.57
N GLU A 154 -36.41 11.69 6.62
CA GLU A 154 -37.50 11.06 5.85
C GLU A 154 -38.31 10.02 6.65
N GLY A 155 -37.70 9.38 7.66
CA GLY A 155 -38.34 8.33 8.47
C GLY A 155 -39.09 8.83 9.71
N SER A 156 -39.05 10.14 10.00
CA SER A 156 -39.59 10.76 11.22
C SER A 156 -40.81 11.66 11.00
N GLY A 157 -41.35 11.72 9.78
CA GLY A 157 -42.61 12.39 9.43
C GLY A 157 -43.77 11.41 9.21
#